data_AF-A0A1F8L3I5-F1
#
_entry.id   AF-A0A1F8L3I5-F1
#
_cell.length_a   1.000
_cell.length_b   1.000
_cell.length_c   1.000
_cell.angle_alpha   90.00
_cell.angle_beta   90.00
_cell.angle_gamma   90.00
#
_symmetry.space_group_name_H-M   'P 1'
#
loop_
_entity.id
_entity.type
_entity.pdbx_description
1 polymer ?
#
loop_
_entity_poly.entity_id
_entity_poly.type
_entity_poly.pdbx_seq_one_letter_code
_entity_poly.pdbx_strand_id
1 'polypeptide(L)'
;MEQLAPIYELNPTTARLAGLAHDAAKELTPPQMIEIARMIHFPLNDPSDCDPLYLHGPCSAYVASHEMGVNDPLILEAIFRHSYVGDGPVQSPVFCWCLRFADMLEPGRDWHDVRSSLQPMIFAGQMGQAAYELMEWLVPFVESMNIIPHPAQRALRRKLAQLFANGANGVNNDQLPV
;
A
#
# COMPACT_ATOMS: atom_id res chain seq x y z
N MET A 1 8.94 4.92 6.37
CA MET A 1 8.24 4.50 7.60
C MET A 1 8.78 5.22 8.84
N GLU A 2 10.08 5.14 9.13
CA GLU A 2 10.69 5.72 10.34
C GLU A 2 10.34 7.20 10.57
N GLN A 3 10.42 8.04 9.53
CA GLN A 3 10.08 9.46 9.62
C GLN A 3 8.58 9.73 9.84
N LEU A 4 7.71 8.78 9.49
CA LEU A 4 6.26 8.90 9.65
C LEU A 4 5.79 8.41 11.02
N ALA A 5 6.56 7.54 11.67
CA ALA A 5 6.21 6.96 12.96
C ALA A 5 5.86 8.01 14.05
N PRO A 6 6.65 9.08 14.28
CA PRO A 6 6.29 10.07 15.29
C PRO A 6 5.12 10.97 14.89
N ILE A 7 4.79 11.09 13.60
CA ILE A 7 3.70 11.94 13.09
C ILE A 7 2.34 11.24 13.26
N TYR A 8 2.34 9.92 13.06
CA TYR A 8 1.15 9.09 13.07
C TYR A 8 1.11 8.10 14.25
N GLU A 9 1.88 8.38 15.30
CA GLU A 9 1.87 7.63 16.56
C GLU A 9 2.13 6.12 16.40
N LEU A 10 2.99 5.74 15.45
CA LEU A 10 3.32 4.34 15.18
C LEU A 10 4.48 3.87 16.07
N ASN A 11 4.49 2.58 16.41
CA ASN A 11 5.67 1.96 17.00
C ASN A 11 6.86 2.02 16.01
N PRO A 12 8.00 2.67 16.36
CA PRO A 12 9.11 2.84 15.42
C PRO A 12 9.76 1.54 14.95
N THR A 13 9.86 0.53 15.83
CA THR A 13 10.44 -0.77 15.49
C THR A 13 9.55 -1.53 14.51
N THR A 14 8.24 -1.60 14.77
CA THR A 14 7.25 -2.19 13.87
C THR A 14 7.23 -1.48 12.52
N ALA A 15 7.21 -0.14 12.53
CA ALA A 15 7.21 0.67 11.31
C ALA A 15 8.48 0.45 10.47
N ARG A 16 9.66 0.41 11.10
CA ARG A 16 10.95 0.14 10.43
C ARG A 16 10.98 -1.25 9.81
N LEU A 17 10.54 -2.26 10.55
CA LEU A 17 10.52 -3.64 10.05
C LEU A 17 9.56 -3.79 8.85
N ALA A 18 8.37 -3.22 8.92
CA ALA A 18 7.44 -3.21 7.79
C ALA A 18 8.04 -2.53 6.55
N GLY A 19 8.67 -1.36 6.72
CA GLY A 19 9.33 -0.66 5.62
C GLY A 19 10.47 -1.46 4.98
N LEU A 20 11.25 -2.21 5.77
CA LEU A 20 12.33 -3.05 5.26
C LEU A 20 11.84 -4.30 4.52
N ALA A 21 10.72 -4.87 4.94
CA ALA A 21 10.22 -6.15 4.43
C ALA A 21 9.14 -6.03 3.34
N HIS A 22 8.61 -4.83 3.08
CA HIS A 22 7.41 -4.68 2.24
C HIS A 22 7.55 -5.22 0.82
N ASP A 23 8.75 -5.09 0.24
CA ASP A 23 9.07 -5.53 -1.12
C ASP A 23 9.89 -6.84 -1.14
N ALA A 24 9.86 -7.63 -0.06
CA ALA A 24 10.70 -8.83 0.09
C ALA A 24 10.59 -9.85 -1.06
N ALA A 25 9.47 -9.87 -1.79
CA ALA A 25 9.24 -10.76 -2.92
C ALA A 25 9.30 -10.06 -4.29
N LYS A 26 9.65 -8.77 -4.38
CA LYS A 26 9.55 -7.98 -5.62
C LYS A 26 10.42 -8.52 -6.76
N GLU A 27 11.55 -9.12 -6.43
CA GLU A 27 12.50 -9.71 -7.40
C GLU A 27 12.18 -11.19 -7.73
N LEU A 28 11.11 -11.76 -7.19
CA LEU A 28 10.68 -13.11 -7.57
C LEU A 28 10.16 -13.12 -9.00
N THR A 29 10.43 -14.21 -9.71
CA THR A 29 9.86 -14.41 -11.05
C THR A 29 8.34 -14.62 -10.98
N PRO A 30 7.58 -14.29 -12.04
CA PRO A 30 6.14 -14.51 -12.04
C PRO A 30 5.72 -15.96 -11.70
N PRO A 31 6.39 -17.02 -12.20
CA PRO A 31 6.08 -18.39 -11.79
C PRO A 31 6.26 -18.65 -10.28
N GLN A 32 7.27 -18.05 -9.65
CA GLN A 32 7.48 -18.17 -8.19
C GLN A 32 6.38 -17.45 -7.41
N MET A 33 5.97 -16.25 -7.85
CA MET A 33 4.86 -15.52 -7.22
C MET A 33 3.53 -16.30 -7.33
N ILE A 34 3.25 -16.91 -8.48
CA ILE A 34 2.06 -17.74 -8.69
C ILE A 34 2.08 -18.98 -7.79
N GLU A 35 3.24 -19.60 -7.60
CA GLU A 35 3.37 -20.74 -6.70
C GLU A 35 3.13 -20.32 -5.24
N ILE A 36 3.67 -19.18 -4.81
CA ILE A 36 3.36 -18.60 -3.49
C ILE A 36 1.87 -18.34 -3.34
N ALA A 37 1.23 -17.69 -4.32
CA ALA A 37 -0.19 -17.42 -4.31
C ALA A 37 -1.02 -18.71 -4.07
N ARG A 38 -0.63 -19.82 -4.72
CA ARG A 38 -1.27 -21.13 -4.50
C ARG A 38 -1.04 -21.66 -3.09
N MET A 39 0.18 -21.58 -2.57
CA MET A 39 0.53 -22.05 -1.22
C MET A 39 -0.28 -21.31 -0.14
N ILE A 40 -0.50 -20.01 -0.30
CA ILE A 40 -1.29 -19.20 0.65
C ILE A 40 -2.78 -19.17 0.34
N HIS A 41 -3.25 -19.95 -0.65
CA HIS A 41 -4.63 -19.95 -1.13
C HIS A 41 -5.16 -18.55 -1.52
N PHE A 42 -4.29 -17.70 -2.06
CA PHE A 42 -4.66 -16.38 -2.56
C PHE A 42 -5.46 -16.53 -3.87
N PRO A 43 -6.68 -15.97 -3.95
CA PRO A 43 -7.49 -16.09 -5.14
C PRO A 43 -6.93 -15.22 -6.27
N LEU A 44 -6.77 -15.81 -7.46
CA LEU A 44 -6.36 -15.13 -8.69
C LEU A 44 -7.57 -15.04 -9.62
N ASN A 45 -8.56 -14.23 -9.24
CA ASN A 45 -9.88 -14.19 -9.87
C ASN A 45 -9.95 -13.17 -11.02
N ASP A 46 -9.24 -12.06 -10.89
CA ASP A 46 -9.11 -11.04 -11.93
C ASP A 46 -7.80 -11.26 -12.70
N PRO A 47 -7.76 -11.05 -14.03
CA PRO A 47 -6.51 -11.16 -14.79
C PRO A 47 -5.37 -10.32 -14.23
N SER A 48 -5.66 -9.18 -13.61
CA SER A 48 -4.65 -8.34 -12.96
C SER A 48 -4.06 -8.97 -11.69
N ASP A 49 -4.72 -9.91 -11.02
CA ASP A 49 -4.15 -10.58 -9.83
C ASP A 49 -2.83 -11.32 -10.14
N CYS A 50 -2.60 -11.68 -11.41
CA CYS A 50 -1.39 -12.35 -11.86
C CYS A 50 -0.25 -11.40 -12.24
N ASP A 51 -0.49 -10.08 -12.29
CA ASP A 51 0.55 -9.11 -12.63
C ASP A 51 1.55 -8.97 -11.46
N PRO A 52 2.87 -9.07 -11.70
CA PRO A 52 3.88 -8.93 -10.65
C PRO A 52 3.81 -7.59 -9.89
N LEU A 53 3.35 -6.50 -10.54
CA LEU A 53 3.12 -5.21 -9.89
C LEU A 53 2.14 -5.33 -8.72
N TYR A 54 1.22 -6.28 -8.80
CA TYR A 54 0.19 -6.46 -7.80
C TYR A 54 0.57 -7.61 -6.86
N LEU A 55 0.88 -8.77 -7.41
CA LEU A 55 1.07 -10.01 -6.68
C LEU A 55 2.26 -9.99 -5.69
N HIS A 56 3.23 -9.07 -5.89
CA HIS A 56 4.35 -8.93 -4.95
C HIS A 56 3.92 -8.55 -3.52
N GLY A 57 2.78 -7.89 -3.30
CA GLY A 57 2.29 -7.57 -1.95
C GLY A 57 2.01 -8.84 -1.13
N PRO A 58 1.06 -9.69 -1.56
CA PRO A 58 0.81 -10.99 -0.95
C PRO A 58 2.05 -11.88 -0.84
N CYS A 59 2.88 -11.92 -1.89
CA CYS A 59 4.10 -12.72 -1.87
C CYS A 59 5.14 -12.18 -0.88
N SER A 60 5.26 -10.86 -0.72
CA SER A 60 6.21 -10.26 0.23
C SER A 60 5.79 -10.54 1.67
N ALA A 61 4.49 -10.58 1.96
CA ALA A 61 4.01 -11.01 3.27
C ALA A 61 4.35 -12.48 3.56
N TYR A 62 4.22 -13.36 2.54
CA TYR A 62 4.65 -14.75 2.66
C TYR A 62 6.16 -14.87 2.93
N VAL A 63 7.01 -14.22 2.12
CA VAL A 63 8.48 -14.25 2.27
C VAL A 63 8.90 -13.65 3.62
N ALA A 64 8.32 -12.50 4.00
CA ALA A 64 8.60 -11.88 5.30
C ALA A 64 8.29 -12.84 6.46
N SER A 65 7.19 -13.59 6.38
CA SER A 65 6.84 -14.56 7.41
C SER A 65 7.73 -15.80 7.42
N HIS A 66 7.91 -16.44 6.26
CA HIS A 66 8.51 -17.78 6.19
C HIS A 66 10.04 -17.76 6.12
N GLU A 67 10.63 -16.70 5.56
CA GLU A 67 12.08 -16.62 5.32
C GLU A 67 12.75 -15.60 6.23
N MET A 68 12.06 -14.49 6.56
CA MET A 68 12.62 -13.42 7.40
C MET A 68 12.21 -13.51 8.87
N GLY A 69 11.30 -14.43 9.23
CA GLY A 69 10.86 -14.66 10.61
C GLY A 69 9.95 -13.56 11.18
N VAL A 70 9.29 -12.77 10.32
CA VAL A 70 8.32 -11.75 10.74
C VAL A 70 7.00 -12.42 11.13
N ASN A 71 6.60 -12.27 12.40
CA ASN A 71 5.37 -12.90 12.92
C ASN A 71 4.30 -11.89 13.36
N ASP A 72 4.58 -10.59 13.25
CA ASP A 72 3.64 -9.55 13.66
C ASP A 72 2.50 -9.42 12.64
N PRO A 73 1.24 -9.71 13.02
CA PRO A 73 0.11 -9.68 12.10
C PRO A 73 -0.19 -8.29 11.53
N LEU A 74 0.15 -7.21 12.25
CA LEU A 74 -0.02 -5.85 11.74
C LEU A 74 0.95 -5.58 10.58
N ILE A 75 2.21 -6.02 10.74
CA ILE A 75 3.23 -5.88 9.69
C ILE A 75 2.83 -6.72 8.47
N LEU A 76 2.50 -7.99 8.68
CA LEU A 76 2.16 -8.90 7.59
C LEU A 76 0.92 -8.43 6.82
N GLU A 77 -0.12 -7.93 7.50
CA GLU A 77 -1.28 -7.36 6.83
C GLU A 77 -0.93 -6.11 6.01
N ALA A 78 -0.14 -5.19 6.57
CA ALA A 78 0.25 -3.98 5.87
C ALA A 78 1.07 -4.30 4.61
N ILE A 79 2.03 -5.23 4.70
CA ILE A 79 2.81 -5.72 3.56
C ILE A 79 1.89 -6.40 2.53
N PHE A 80 0.98 -7.26 2.97
CA PHE A 80 0.05 -7.95 2.08
C PHE A 80 -0.78 -6.97 1.24
N ARG A 81 -1.14 -5.82 1.83
CA ARG A 81 -2.03 -4.80 1.24
C ARG A 81 -1.34 -3.64 0.52
N HIS A 82 -0.02 -3.56 0.55
CA HIS A 82 0.66 -2.33 0.14
C HIS A 82 0.60 -2.07 -1.38
N SER A 83 0.65 -3.11 -2.20
CA SER A 83 0.70 -3.01 -3.68
C SER A 83 -0.66 -2.71 -4.31
N TYR A 84 -1.72 -3.37 -3.84
CA TYR A 84 -3.10 -3.15 -4.34
C TYR A 84 -4.22 -3.76 -3.49
N VAL A 85 -3.92 -4.80 -2.69
CA VAL A 85 -4.95 -5.61 -1.99
C VAL A 85 -5.55 -4.81 -0.84
N GLY A 86 -6.85 -4.74 -0.55
CA GLY A 86 -8.08 -5.37 -1.03
C GLY A 86 -9.23 -4.85 -0.14
N ASP A 87 -10.49 -5.09 -0.51
CA ASP A 87 -11.65 -4.62 0.27
C ASP A 87 -11.75 -5.24 1.68
N GLY A 88 -12.37 -4.51 2.61
CA GLY A 88 -12.67 -5.00 3.96
C GLY A 88 -11.92 -4.24 5.06
N PRO A 89 -12.22 -4.54 6.33
CA PRO A 89 -11.53 -3.92 7.46
C PRO A 89 -10.07 -4.38 7.52
N VAL A 90 -9.22 -3.50 8.05
CA VAL A 90 -7.81 -3.77 8.36
C VAL A 90 -7.56 -3.49 9.84
N GLN A 91 -6.51 -4.05 10.42
CA GLN A 91 -6.14 -3.80 11.81
C GLN A 91 -5.84 -2.32 12.09
N SER A 92 -5.14 -1.65 11.16
CA SER A 92 -4.84 -0.23 11.25
C SER A 92 -4.76 0.42 9.88
N PRO A 93 -5.78 1.21 9.49
CA PRO A 93 -5.71 2.00 8.25
C PRO A 93 -4.53 2.94 8.22
N VAL A 94 -4.21 3.55 9.36
CA VAL A 94 -3.07 4.46 9.54
C VAL A 94 -1.77 3.75 9.16
N PHE A 95 -1.53 2.55 9.69
CA PHE A 95 -0.30 1.82 9.42
C PHE A 95 -0.18 1.42 7.95
N CYS A 96 -1.27 0.96 7.32
CA CYS A 96 -1.31 0.64 5.89
C CYS A 96 -1.00 1.87 5.00
N TRP A 97 -1.63 3.01 5.28
CA TRP A 97 -1.39 4.25 4.54
C TRP A 97 0.03 4.77 4.75
N CYS A 98 0.56 4.73 5.98
CA CYS A 98 1.95 5.10 6.22
C CYS A 98 2.93 4.22 5.44
N LEU A 99 2.66 2.92 5.29
CA LEU A 99 3.51 2.04 4.49
C LEU A 99 3.46 2.43 3.00
N ARG A 100 2.26 2.65 2.44
CA ARG A 100 2.11 3.12 1.06
C ARG A 100 2.79 4.48 0.83
N PHE A 101 2.62 5.42 1.75
CA PHE A 101 3.31 6.72 1.68
C PHE A 101 4.81 6.58 1.75
N ALA A 102 5.32 5.74 2.65
CA ALA A 102 6.74 5.49 2.76
C ALA A 102 7.33 4.92 1.46
N ASP A 103 6.62 3.98 0.83
CA ASP A 103 7.01 3.43 -0.46
C ASP A 103 7.04 4.52 -1.54
N MET A 104 5.96 5.30 -1.65
CA MET A 104 5.84 6.38 -2.63
C MET A 104 6.88 7.49 -2.47
N LEU A 105 7.29 7.79 -1.23
CA LEU A 105 8.25 8.85 -0.92
C LEU A 105 9.71 8.36 -0.92
N GLU A 106 9.96 7.09 -1.24
CA GLU A 106 11.30 6.53 -1.22
C GLU A 106 12.25 7.34 -2.13
N PRO A 107 13.42 7.79 -1.62
CA PRO A 107 14.31 8.68 -2.36
C PRO A 107 14.81 8.14 -3.71
N GLY A 108 14.84 6.81 -3.89
CA GLY A 108 15.27 6.16 -5.12
C GLY A 108 14.25 6.16 -6.25
N ARG A 109 13.01 6.58 -6.00
CA ARG A 109 11.94 6.59 -7.01
C ARG A 109 11.98 7.88 -7.85
N ASP A 110 11.89 7.73 -9.17
CA ASP A 110 11.89 8.85 -10.13
C ASP A 110 10.47 9.41 -10.34
N TRP A 111 9.82 9.83 -9.26
CA TRP A 111 8.44 10.35 -9.25
C TRP A 111 8.37 11.74 -8.62
N HIS A 112 9.21 12.66 -9.12
CA HIS A 112 9.44 13.96 -8.49
C HIS A 112 8.16 14.79 -8.30
N ASP A 113 7.28 14.82 -9.32
CA ASP A 113 6.10 15.67 -9.33
C ASP A 113 5.09 15.27 -8.25
N VAL A 114 4.71 13.98 -8.21
CA VAL A 114 3.77 13.47 -7.20
C VAL A 114 4.40 13.49 -5.81
N ARG A 115 5.70 13.21 -5.69
CA ARG A 115 6.39 13.29 -4.40
C ARG A 115 6.35 14.72 -3.85
N SER A 116 6.58 15.72 -4.70
CA SER A 116 6.59 17.13 -4.30
C SER A 116 5.22 17.63 -3.86
N SER A 117 4.13 17.06 -4.39
CA SER A 117 2.77 17.39 -3.94
C SER A 117 2.37 16.63 -2.66
N LEU A 118 2.70 15.34 -2.56
CA LEU A 118 2.29 14.50 -1.43
C LEU A 118 3.11 14.72 -0.16
N GLN A 119 4.42 14.92 -0.30
CA GLN A 119 5.34 14.97 0.84
C GLN A 119 4.90 16.03 1.89
N PRO A 120 4.61 17.29 1.53
CA PRO A 120 4.17 18.29 2.51
C PRO A 120 2.91 17.87 3.28
N MET A 121 1.93 17.28 2.60
CA MET A 121 0.66 16.83 3.21
C MET A 121 0.90 15.68 4.20
N ILE A 122 1.69 14.69 3.77
CA ILE A 122 2.03 13.51 4.59
C ILE A 122 2.77 13.94 5.87
N PHE A 123 3.72 14.87 5.76
CA PHE A 123 4.49 15.35 6.90
C PHE A 123 3.72 16.34 7.79
N ALA A 124 2.66 16.97 7.26
CA ALA A 124 1.74 17.81 8.03
C ALA A 124 0.62 17.01 8.74
N GLY A 125 0.62 15.67 8.66
CA GLY A 125 -0.42 14.83 9.26
C GLY A 125 -1.73 14.79 8.47
N GLN A 126 -1.75 15.30 7.23
CA GLN A 126 -2.95 15.38 6.38
C GLN A 126 -3.16 14.07 5.59
N MET A 127 -3.18 12.93 6.28
CA MET A 127 -3.24 11.59 5.67
C MET A 127 -4.42 11.43 4.72
N GLY A 128 -5.63 11.88 5.09
CA GLY A 128 -6.80 11.78 4.22
C GLY A 128 -6.58 12.46 2.87
N GLN A 129 -6.09 13.70 2.86
CA GLN A 129 -5.83 14.45 1.63
C GLN A 129 -4.73 13.76 0.82
N ALA A 130 -3.63 13.37 1.47
CA ALA A 130 -2.53 12.67 0.81
C ALA A 130 -2.98 11.33 0.18
N ALA A 131 -3.83 10.57 0.87
CA ALA A 131 -4.38 9.32 0.36
C ALA A 131 -5.24 9.55 -0.89
N TYR A 132 -6.10 10.57 -0.87
CA TYR A 132 -6.92 10.95 -2.01
C TYR A 132 -6.07 11.37 -3.22
N GLU A 133 -5.16 12.33 -3.04
CA GLU A 133 -4.27 12.81 -4.11
C GLU A 133 -3.39 11.68 -4.68
N LEU A 134 -2.89 10.79 -3.82
CA LEU A 134 -2.13 9.62 -4.25
C LEU A 134 -2.96 8.73 -5.16
N MET A 135 -4.20 8.41 -4.79
CA MET A 135 -5.04 7.52 -5.60
C MET A 135 -5.56 8.18 -6.89
N GLU A 136 -5.76 9.50 -6.88
CA GLU A 136 -6.07 10.26 -8.10
C GLU A 136 -4.91 10.25 -9.09
N TRP A 137 -3.66 10.22 -8.61
CA TRP A 137 -2.47 10.11 -9.45
C TRP A 137 -2.14 8.66 -9.86
N LEU A 138 -2.20 7.72 -8.92
CA LEU A 138 -1.71 6.35 -9.09
C LEU A 138 -2.46 5.60 -10.20
N VAL A 139 -3.79 5.71 -10.23
CA VAL A 139 -4.59 4.96 -11.20
C VAL A 139 -4.30 5.41 -12.65
N PRO A 140 -4.34 6.71 -13.00
CA PRO A 140 -3.92 7.17 -14.33
C PRO A 140 -2.46 6.87 -14.66
N PHE A 141 -1.56 6.93 -13.67
CA PHE A 141 -0.15 6.60 -13.86
C PHE A 141 0.02 5.14 -14.29
N VAL A 142 -0.63 4.20 -13.60
CA VAL A 142 -0.63 2.78 -13.95
C VAL A 142 -1.19 2.55 -15.37
N GLU A 143 -2.28 3.23 -15.75
CA GLU A 143 -2.82 3.18 -17.11
C GLU A 143 -1.80 3.67 -18.14
N SER A 144 -1.05 4.73 -17.83
CA SER A 144 -0.03 5.30 -18.73
C SER A 144 1.15 4.34 -18.97
N MET A 145 1.38 3.39 -18.07
CA MET A 145 2.37 2.32 -18.22
C MET A 145 1.87 1.15 -19.08
N ASN A 146 0.68 1.22 -19.67
CA ASN A 146 -0.03 0.11 -20.33
C ASN A 146 -0.31 -1.09 -19.41
N ILE A 147 -0.37 -0.86 -18.10
CA ILE A 147 -0.78 -1.85 -17.10
C ILE A 147 -2.25 -1.60 -16.78
N ILE A 148 -3.04 -2.66 -16.61
CA ILE A 148 -4.45 -2.54 -16.23
C ILE A 148 -4.50 -2.24 -14.72
N PRO A 149 -5.06 -1.09 -14.29
CA PRO A 149 -5.29 -0.82 -12.87
C PRO A 149 -6.19 -1.88 -12.25
N HIS A 150 -5.74 -2.44 -11.14
CA HIS A 150 -6.48 -3.45 -10.42
C HIS A 150 -7.88 -2.92 -9.99
N PRO A 151 -8.97 -3.70 -10.09
CA PRO A 151 -10.31 -3.27 -9.68
C PRO A 151 -10.38 -2.69 -8.26
N ALA A 152 -9.61 -3.26 -7.32
CA ALA A 152 -9.49 -2.75 -5.95
C ALA A 152 -8.93 -1.33 -5.87
N GLN A 153 -7.90 -0.99 -6.66
CA GLN A 153 -7.38 0.38 -6.71
C GLN A 153 -8.43 1.36 -7.25
N ARG A 154 -9.18 0.96 -8.28
CA ARG A 154 -10.31 1.76 -8.81
C ARG A 154 -11.42 1.92 -7.78
N ALA A 155 -11.72 0.88 -7.00
CA ALA A 155 -12.71 0.94 -5.93
C ALA A 155 -12.26 1.88 -4.81
N LEU A 156 -11.01 1.79 -4.37
CA LEU A 156 -10.44 2.67 -3.35
C LEU A 156 -10.45 4.13 -3.78
N ARG A 157 -10.02 4.42 -5.02
CA ARG A 157 -10.08 5.77 -5.61
C ARG A 157 -11.50 6.34 -5.55
N ARG A 158 -12.52 5.56 -5.96
CA ARG A 158 -13.94 5.98 -5.88
C ARG A 158 -14.40 6.25 -4.45
N LYS A 159 -14.03 5.39 -3.49
CA LYS A 159 -14.37 5.57 -2.07
C LYS A 159 -13.78 6.87 -1.51
N LEU A 160 -12.51 7.14 -1.79
CA LEU A 160 -11.86 8.39 -1.36
C LEU A 160 -12.50 9.60 -2.03
N ALA A 161 -12.77 9.57 -3.34
CA ALA A 161 -13.46 10.65 -4.04
C ALA A 161 -14.84 10.97 -3.44
N GLN A 162 -15.62 9.95 -3.06
CA GLN A 162 -16.91 10.13 -2.39
C GLN A 162 -16.77 10.76 -1.00
N LEU A 163 -15.76 10.35 -0.23
CA LEU A 163 -15.48 10.96 1.07
C LEU A 163 -15.17 12.45 0.89
N PHE A 164 -14.26 12.80 -0.02
CA PHE A 164 -13.86 14.18 -0.24
C PHE A 164 -14.96 15.07 -0.84
N ALA A 165 -15.79 14.53 -1.75
CA ALA A 165 -16.94 15.25 -2.30
C ALA A 165 -17.98 15.64 -1.23
N ASN A 166 -18.07 14.87 -0.14
CA ASN A 166 -18.98 15.13 0.97
C ASN A 166 -18.38 16.07 2.05
N GLY A 167 -17.25 16.73 1.78
CA GLY A 167 -16.65 17.71 2.70
C GLY A 167 -15.79 17.10 3.81
N ALA A 168 -15.11 15.97 3.54
CA ALA A 168 -14.33 15.20 4.50
C ALA A 168 -13.03 15.83 5.01
N ASN A 169 -13.04 17.11 5.40
CA ASN A 169 -11.98 17.69 6.23
C ASN A 169 -11.94 17.12 7.68
N GLY A 170 -12.62 15.99 7.96
CA GLY A 170 -12.82 15.46 9.32
C GLY A 170 -13.02 13.94 9.43
N VAL A 171 -12.68 13.14 8.42
CA VAL A 171 -12.63 11.67 8.59
C VAL A 171 -11.38 11.34 9.39
N ASN A 172 -11.53 10.62 10.51
CA ASN A 172 -10.39 10.16 11.30
C ASN A 172 -9.52 9.23 10.48
N ASN A 173 -8.19 9.30 10.66
CA ASN A 173 -7.25 8.48 9.90
C ASN A 173 -7.52 6.97 10.06
N ASP A 174 -7.99 6.53 11.24
CA ASP A 174 -8.40 5.15 11.53
C ASP A 174 -9.67 4.69 10.80
N GLN A 175 -10.35 5.58 10.09
CA GLN A 175 -11.57 5.29 9.33
C GLN A 175 -11.35 5.41 7.82
N LEU A 176 -10.14 5.73 7.39
CA LEU A 176 -9.83 5.81 5.96
C LEU A 176 -9.93 4.43 5.32
N PRO A 177 -10.52 4.33 4.12
CA PRO A 177 -10.50 3.08 3.38
C PRO A 177 -9.05 2.75 2.96
N VAL A 178 -8.73 1.46 2.89
CA VAL A 178 -7.43 0.91 2.47
C VAL A 178 -7.62 -0.04 1.30
#